data_AF-C5K7W9-F1
#
_entry.id   AF-C5K7W9-F1
#
_cell.length_a   1.000
_cell.length_b   1.000
_cell.length_c   1.000
_cell.angle_alpha   90.00
_cell.angle_beta   90.00
_cell.angle_gamma   90.00
#
_symmetry.space_group_name_H-M   'P 1'
#
loop_
_entity.id
_entity.type
_entity.pdbx_description
1 polymer ?
#
loop_
_entity_poly.entity_id
_entity_poly.type
_entity_poly.pdbx_seq_one_letter_code
_entity_poly.pdbx_strand_id
1 'polypeptide(L)'
;MVPELPPIPKISYPSEEQAAHATKNIKILDHLEHKGKSVGGCCGLGGAKDLVTTWWPWGAGMFATSLGPNKACFVLGAKSAPGTGHMVLWGKLSAIQKGLIESTKVNENKRGIIGSWGWHFVHHTPFMN
;
A
#
# COMPACT_ATOMS: atom_id res chain seq x y z
N MET A 1 -16.10 2.28 -18.42
CA MET A 1 -15.32 1.07 -18.03
C MET A 1 -14.60 0.60 -19.28
N VAL A 2 -13.31 0.26 -19.20
CA VAL A 2 -12.57 -0.31 -20.34
C VAL A 2 -13.11 -1.73 -20.57
N PRO A 3 -13.70 -2.05 -21.74
CA PRO A 3 -14.45 -3.29 -21.95
C PRO A 3 -13.65 -4.59 -21.72
N GLU A 4 -12.32 -4.55 -21.81
CA GLU A 4 -11.45 -5.73 -21.76
C GLU A 4 -10.86 -6.04 -20.36
N LEU A 5 -11.09 -5.18 -19.37
CA LEU A 5 -10.56 -5.40 -18.02
C LEU A 5 -11.64 -6.02 -17.13
N PRO A 6 -11.42 -7.23 -16.57
CA PRO A 6 -12.39 -7.83 -15.66
C PRO A 6 -12.59 -6.91 -14.44
N PRO A 7 -13.80 -6.91 -13.84
CA PRO A 7 -14.05 -6.13 -12.64
C PRO A 7 -13.18 -6.68 -11.50
N ILE A 8 -12.35 -5.81 -10.92
CA ILE A 8 -11.45 -6.17 -9.82
C ILE A 8 -11.75 -5.25 -8.63
N PRO A 9 -11.90 -5.81 -7.41
CA PRO A 9 -12.04 -5.00 -6.21
C PRO A 9 -10.84 -4.08 -6.01
N LYS A 10 -11.10 -2.84 -5.63
CA LYS A 10 -10.06 -1.89 -5.22
C LYS A 10 -9.79 -2.08 -3.74
N ILE A 11 -8.67 -2.73 -3.44
CA ILE A 11 -8.27 -3.04 -2.07
C ILE A 11 -7.54 -1.82 -1.47
N SER A 12 -7.76 -1.55 -0.18
CA SER A 12 -7.27 -0.35 0.49
C SER A 12 -5.75 -0.18 0.41
N TYR A 13 -4.97 -1.24 0.65
CA TYR A 13 -3.52 -1.13 0.71
C TYR A 13 -2.86 -0.69 -0.63
N PRO A 14 -3.10 -1.36 -1.78
CA PRO A 14 -2.62 -0.87 -3.06
C PRO A 14 -3.14 0.53 -3.41
N SER A 15 -4.38 0.86 -3.01
CA SER A 15 -4.98 2.16 -3.30
C SER A 15 -4.29 3.29 -2.52
N GLU A 16 -3.92 3.04 -1.27
CA GLU A 16 -3.17 3.98 -0.44
C GLU A 16 -1.77 4.25 -1.00
N GLU A 17 -1.07 3.19 -1.42
CA GLU A 17 0.25 3.32 -2.02
C GLU A 17 0.20 4.08 -3.36
N GLN A 18 -0.80 3.78 -4.20
CA GLN A 18 -1.06 4.52 -5.43
C GLN A 18 -1.34 6.00 -5.17
N ALA A 19 -2.11 6.33 -4.13
CA ALA A 19 -2.37 7.71 -3.74
C ALA A 19 -1.08 8.43 -3.25
N ALA A 20 -0.23 7.73 -2.50
CA ALA A 20 1.06 8.25 -2.05
C ALA A 20 2.01 8.52 -3.22
N HIS A 21 2.11 7.58 -4.17
CA HIS A 21 2.90 7.73 -5.40
C HIS A 21 2.38 8.87 -6.27
N ALA A 22 1.07 8.98 -6.47
CA ALA A 22 0.47 10.08 -7.21
C ALA A 22 0.79 11.45 -6.58
N THR A 23 0.63 11.58 -5.27
CA THR A 23 0.94 12.82 -4.54
C THR A 23 2.42 13.18 -4.65
N LYS A 24 3.32 12.19 -4.57
CA LYS A 24 4.76 12.40 -4.72
C LYS A 24 5.12 12.81 -6.16
N ASN A 25 4.50 12.20 -7.16
CA ASN A 25 4.72 12.53 -8.57
C ASN A 25 4.22 13.94 -8.91
N ILE A 26 3.08 14.37 -8.35
CA ILE A 26 2.61 15.76 -8.48
C ILE A 26 3.66 16.74 -7.96
N LYS A 27 4.23 16.49 -6.77
CA LYS A 27 5.29 17.35 -6.19
C LYS A 27 6.56 17.36 -7.03
N ILE A 28 6.92 16.23 -7.64
CA ILE A 28 8.07 16.14 -8.54
C ILE A 28 7.83 16.95 -9.81
N LEU A 29 6.66 16.81 -10.42
CA LEU A 29 6.27 17.52 -11.64
C LEU A 29 6.20 19.03 -11.43
N ASP A 30 5.50 19.47 -10.38
CA ASP A 30 5.39 20.89 -9.97
C ASP A 30 6.78 21.53 -9.83
N HIS A 31 7.70 20.81 -9.19
CA HIS A 31 9.06 21.27 -8.97
C HIS A 31 9.91 21.31 -10.25
N LEU A 32 9.75 20.34 -11.14
CA LEU A 32 10.42 20.31 -12.45
C LEU A 32 9.91 21.43 -13.37
N GLU A 33 8.61 21.71 -13.36
CA GLU A 33 7.97 22.75 -14.18
C GLU A 33 8.38 24.16 -13.73
N HIS A 34 8.44 24.41 -12.42
CA HIS A 34 8.78 25.72 -11.85
C HIS A 34 10.28 25.96 -11.63
N LYS A 35 11.16 25.21 -12.31
CA LYS A 35 12.65 25.33 -12.27
C LYS A 35 13.27 25.27 -10.86
N GLY A 36 12.64 24.59 -9.91
CA GLY A 36 13.27 24.31 -8.63
C GLY A 36 14.46 23.36 -8.81
N LYS A 37 15.60 23.62 -8.15
CA LYS A 37 16.71 22.63 -8.05
C LYS A 37 16.18 21.36 -7.37
N SER A 38 16.33 20.18 -7.99
CA SER A 38 15.78 18.87 -7.60
C SER A 38 15.17 18.74 -6.19
N VAL A 39 13.94 18.22 -6.09
CA VAL A 39 13.30 17.82 -4.81
C VAL A 39 14.01 16.60 -4.23
N GLY A 40 15.19 16.84 -3.67
CA GLY A 40 16.01 15.81 -3.07
C GLY A 40 16.62 16.27 -1.76
N GLY A 41 16.02 15.73 -0.70
CA GLY A 41 16.62 15.68 0.63
C GLY A 41 16.56 16.99 1.41
N CYS A 42 16.56 16.84 2.73
CA CYS A 42 17.13 17.86 3.59
C CYS A 42 18.56 18.15 3.10
N CYS A 43 18.93 19.42 2.93
CA CYS A 43 20.30 19.86 2.60
C CYS A 43 20.84 19.57 1.18
N GLY A 44 20.00 19.44 0.14
CA GLY A 44 20.48 19.37 -1.25
C GLY A 44 21.21 18.07 -1.63
N LEU A 45 21.14 17.06 -0.75
CA LEU A 45 21.59 15.69 -1.03
C LEU A 45 20.41 14.91 -1.61
N GLY A 46 20.20 15.08 -2.92
CA GLY A 46 19.28 14.27 -3.69
C GLY A 46 19.07 14.89 -5.06
N GLY A 47 19.58 14.23 -6.09
CA GLY A 47 19.33 14.59 -7.48
C GLY A 47 17.85 14.51 -7.85
N ALA A 48 17.53 14.88 -9.10
CA ALA A 48 16.19 14.79 -9.66
C ALA A 48 15.58 13.43 -9.31
N LYS A 49 14.43 13.44 -8.65
CA LYS A 49 13.69 12.19 -8.38
C LYS A 49 12.91 11.85 -9.62
N ASP A 50 13.19 10.69 -10.19
CA ASP A 50 12.34 10.09 -11.20
C ASP A 50 10.91 9.93 -10.66
N LEU A 51 9.94 9.93 -11.57
CA LEU A 51 8.56 9.62 -11.22
C LEU A 51 8.51 8.23 -10.59
N VAL A 52 7.80 8.13 -9.49
CA VAL A 52 7.61 6.89 -8.76
C VAL A 52 6.58 6.04 -9.48
N THR A 53 6.99 4.85 -9.90
CA THR A 53 6.12 3.80 -10.43
C THR A 53 5.56 2.96 -9.28
N THR A 54 4.30 2.56 -9.34
CA THR A 54 3.77 1.55 -8.41
C THR A 54 4.30 0.16 -8.78
N TRP A 55 4.63 -0.64 -7.78
CA TRP A 55 5.03 -2.04 -7.97
C TRP A 55 3.85 -3.00 -7.89
N TRP A 56 2.63 -2.53 -7.61
CA TRP A 56 1.43 -3.39 -7.57
C TRP A 56 0.94 -3.70 -8.98
N PRO A 57 0.96 -4.99 -9.40
CA PRO A 57 0.31 -5.39 -10.64
C PRO A 57 -1.19 -5.09 -10.63
N TRP A 58 -1.80 -5.06 -11.81
CA TRP A 58 -3.25 -4.85 -11.90
C TRP A 58 -4.03 -5.93 -11.12
N GLY A 59 -4.83 -5.45 -10.17
CA GLY A 59 -5.65 -6.29 -9.31
C GLY A 59 -4.91 -7.08 -8.25
N ALA A 60 -3.60 -6.85 -8.11
CA ALA A 60 -2.82 -7.35 -6.99
C ALA A 60 -3.26 -6.67 -5.68
N GLY A 61 -3.40 -7.43 -4.61
CA GLY A 61 -3.67 -6.85 -3.29
C GLY A 61 -3.42 -7.78 -2.13
N MET A 62 -3.55 -7.21 -0.93
CA MET A 62 -3.58 -7.93 0.33
C MET A 62 -4.85 -7.57 1.09
N PHE A 63 -5.57 -8.56 1.61
CA PHE A 63 -6.77 -8.30 2.40
C PHE A 63 -6.90 -9.28 3.55
N ALA A 64 -7.44 -8.79 4.66
CA ALA A 64 -7.79 -9.58 5.82
C ALA A 64 -9.32 -9.59 5.96
N THR A 65 -9.93 -10.77 6.00
CA THR A 65 -11.38 -10.94 6.16
C THR A 65 -11.69 -11.66 7.47
N SER A 66 -12.65 -11.13 8.22
CA SER A 66 -13.15 -11.81 9.43
C SER A 66 -14.13 -12.93 9.04
N LEU A 67 -13.95 -14.10 9.64
CA LEU A 67 -14.82 -15.27 9.51
C LEU A 67 -15.64 -15.50 10.80
N GLY A 68 -15.55 -14.58 11.76
CA GLY A 68 -16.18 -14.65 13.08
C GLY A 68 -15.31 -13.98 14.15
N PRO A 69 -15.76 -13.95 15.42
CA PRO A 69 -15.07 -13.20 16.48
C PRO A 69 -13.61 -13.62 16.70
N ASN A 70 -13.30 -14.89 16.43
CA ASN A 70 -12.00 -15.50 16.71
C ASN A 70 -11.34 -16.15 15.49
N LYS A 71 -11.85 -15.89 14.28
CA LYS A 71 -11.30 -16.46 13.05
C LYS A 71 -11.26 -15.40 11.96
N ALA A 72 -10.14 -15.31 11.27
CA ALA A 72 -10.01 -14.50 10.06
C ALA A 72 -9.17 -15.27 9.03
N CYS A 73 -9.12 -14.74 7.81
CA CYS A 73 -8.16 -15.13 6.79
C CYS A 73 -7.37 -13.90 6.32
N PHE A 74 -6.09 -14.10 6.03
CA PHE A 74 -5.24 -13.11 5.40
C PHE A 74 -4.75 -13.66 4.07
N VAL A 75 -5.08 -12.93 3.00
CA VAL A 75 -4.72 -13.28 1.63
C VAL A 75 -3.71 -12.26 1.11
N LEU A 76 -2.62 -12.77 0.53
CA LEU A 76 -1.58 -11.99 -0.12
C LEU A 76 -1.53 -12.37 -1.60
N GLY A 77 -1.27 -11.38 -2.46
CA GLY A 77 -0.95 -11.63 -3.85
C GLY A 77 -2.09 -12.10 -4.74
N ALA A 78 -3.33 -11.89 -4.31
CA ALA A 78 -4.46 -12.05 -5.20
C ALA A 78 -4.33 -11.05 -6.34
N LYS A 79 -4.11 -11.51 -7.58
CA LYS A 79 -4.07 -10.75 -8.84
C LYS A 79 -5.37 -10.99 -9.64
N SER A 80 -5.46 -10.43 -10.85
CA SER A 80 -6.59 -10.64 -11.76
C SER A 80 -6.80 -12.10 -12.18
N ALA A 81 -5.72 -12.88 -12.32
CA ALA A 81 -5.79 -14.28 -12.72
C ALA A 81 -6.30 -15.18 -11.56
N PRO A 82 -7.24 -16.11 -11.83
CA PRO A 82 -7.70 -17.08 -10.85
C PRO A 82 -6.54 -17.86 -10.21
N GLY A 83 -6.63 -18.14 -8.90
CA GLY A 83 -5.66 -18.96 -8.18
C GLY A 83 -4.35 -18.27 -7.79
N THR A 84 -4.18 -16.98 -8.09
CA THR A 84 -2.94 -16.23 -7.77
C THR A 84 -2.82 -15.81 -6.31
N GLY A 85 -3.94 -15.72 -5.59
CA GLY A 85 -3.94 -15.34 -4.18
C GLY A 85 -3.52 -16.49 -3.27
N HIS A 86 -2.59 -16.23 -2.37
CA HIS A 86 -2.18 -17.17 -1.33
C HIS A 86 -2.86 -16.81 -0.01
N MET A 87 -3.60 -17.76 0.57
CA MET A 87 -4.07 -17.65 1.94
C MET A 87 -2.87 -17.91 2.87
N VAL A 88 -2.27 -16.85 3.39
CA VAL A 88 -1.02 -16.91 4.18
C VAL A 88 -1.31 -17.29 5.62
N LEU A 89 -2.41 -16.78 6.19
CA LEU A 89 -2.82 -17.07 7.56
C LEU A 89 -4.32 -17.33 7.63
N TRP A 90 -4.70 -18.30 8.47
CA TRP A 90 -6.09 -18.64 8.74
C TRP A 90 -6.32 -18.92 10.23
N GLY A 91 -7.53 -18.64 10.71
CA GLY A 91 -7.95 -18.95 12.06
C GLY A 91 -7.61 -17.84 13.06
N LYS A 92 -7.27 -18.22 14.29
CA LYS A 92 -7.13 -17.28 15.42
C LYS A 92 -5.95 -16.32 15.27
N LEU A 93 -4.84 -16.79 14.72
CA LEU A 93 -3.66 -15.94 14.46
C LEU A 93 -3.97 -14.81 13.47
N SER A 94 -4.73 -15.12 12.41
CA SER A 94 -5.18 -14.11 11.45
C SER A 94 -6.15 -13.11 12.10
N ALA A 95 -6.97 -13.53 13.07
CA ALA A 95 -7.86 -12.61 13.80
C ALA A 95 -7.05 -11.62 14.66
N ILE A 96 -6.00 -12.08 15.34
CA ILE A 96 -5.07 -11.22 16.09
C ILE A 96 -4.36 -10.25 15.15
N GLN A 97 -3.83 -10.74 14.02
CA GLN A 97 -3.20 -9.90 13.00
C GLN A 97 -4.15 -8.81 12.49
N LYS A 98 -5.42 -9.14 12.20
CA LYS A 98 -6.42 -8.15 11.80
C LYS A 98 -6.61 -7.08 12.87
N GLY A 99 -6.73 -7.48 14.14
CA GLY A 99 -6.85 -6.55 15.26
C GLY A 99 -5.66 -5.61 15.39
N LEU A 100 -4.45 -6.10 15.14
CA LEU A 100 -3.23 -5.29 15.11
C LEU A 100 -3.24 -4.30 13.93
N ILE A 101 -3.58 -4.76 12.73
CA ILE A 101 -3.69 -3.90 11.53
C ILE A 101 -4.69 -2.77 11.78
N GLU A 102 -5.86 -3.10 12.32
CA GLU A 102 -6.91 -2.12 12.62
C GLU A 102 -6.45 -1.10 13.66
N SER A 103 -5.89 -1.57 14.78
CA SER A 103 -5.42 -0.73 15.88
C SER A 103 -4.30 0.21 15.45
N THR A 104 -3.32 -0.31 14.70
CA THR A 104 -2.19 0.48 14.19
C THR A 104 -2.61 1.46 13.11
N LYS A 105 -3.57 1.10 12.24
CA LYS A 105 -4.12 2.00 11.22
C LYS A 105 -4.90 3.15 11.83
N VAL A 106 -5.71 2.88 12.85
CA VAL A 106 -6.39 3.94 13.62
C VAL A 106 -5.37 4.84 14.32
N ASN A 107 -4.29 4.28 14.84
CA ASN A 107 -3.21 5.06 15.45
C ASN A 107 -2.51 5.96 14.43
N GLU A 108 -2.19 5.46 13.24
CA GLU A 108 -1.61 6.25 12.13
C GLU A 108 -2.55 7.40 11.72
N ASN A 109 -3.85 7.11 11.56
CA ASN A 109 -4.83 8.15 11.22
C ASN A 109 -4.96 9.24 12.30
N LYS A 110 -4.65 8.91 13.56
CA LYS A 110 -4.53 9.86 14.67
C LYS A 110 -3.15 10.51 14.79
N ARG A 111 -2.26 10.31 13.81
CA ARG A 111 -0.85 10.75 13.80
C ARG A 111 -0.03 10.22 14.97
N GLY A 112 -0.39 9.05 15.49
CA GLY A 112 0.38 8.36 16.50
C GLY A 112 1.69 7.81 15.92
N ILE A 113 2.73 7.80 16.76
CA ILE A 113 4.09 7.42 16.34
C ILE A 113 4.14 5.94 15.95
N ILE A 114 3.56 5.06 16.75
CA ILE A 114 3.63 3.59 16.52
C ILE A 114 2.99 3.22 15.18
N GLY A 115 1.79 3.74 14.91
CA GLY A 115 1.10 3.54 13.63
C GLY A 115 1.92 4.10 12.47
N SER A 116 2.34 5.36 12.57
CA SER A 116 3.12 6.02 11.50
C SER A 116 4.40 5.25 11.14
N TRP A 117 5.16 4.80 12.13
CA TRP A 117 6.40 4.06 11.90
C TRP A 117 6.14 2.65 11.37
N GLY A 118 5.15 1.95 11.92
CA GLY A 118 4.77 0.62 11.46
C GLY A 118 4.33 0.63 9.99
N TRP A 119 3.45 1.56 9.62
CA TRP A 119 2.98 1.69 8.24
C TRP A 119 4.04 2.25 7.30
N HIS A 120 4.93 3.14 7.77
CA HIS A 120 6.12 3.54 7.01
C HIS A 120 6.96 2.33 6.61
N PHE A 121 7.23 1.41 7.54
CA PHE A 121 7.97 0.19 7.25
C PHE A 121 7.24 -0.71 6.24
N VAL A 122 5.93 -0.91 6.42
CA VAL A 122 5.10 -1.73 5.52
C VAL A 122 5.13 -1.16 4.10
N HIS A 123 5.00 0.15 3.93
CA HIS A 123 5.04 0.82 2.62
C HIS A 123 6.42 0.84 1.95
N HIS A 124 7.51 0.61 2.70
CA HIS A 124 8.88 0.58 2.16
C HIS A 124 9.46 -0.82 2.03
N THR A 125 8.67 -1.86 2.35
CA THR A 125 9.10 -3.25 2.24
C THR A 125 8.27 -3.94 1.15
N PRO A 126 8.84 -4.26 -0.03
CA PRO A 126 8.11 -4.95 -1.08
C PRO A 126 7.79 -6.38 -0.62
N PHE A 127 6.49 -6.72 -0.56
CA PHE A 127 6.00 -8.06 -0.24
C PHE A 127 5.76 -8.93 -1.47
N MET A 128 5.88 -8.36 -2.67
CA MET A 128 5.76 -9.05 -3.96
C MET A 128 6.74 -8.47 -4.96
N ASN A 129 7.55 -9.35 -5.56
CA ASN A 129 8.33 -9.10 -6.77
C ASN A 129 7.67 -9.82 -7.95
#